data_AF-A0A3D5JEM4-F1
#
_entry.id   AF-A0A3D5JEM4-F1
#
_cell.length_a   1.000
_cell.length_b   1.000
_cell.length_c   1.000
_cell.angle_alpha   90.00
_cell.angle_beta   90.00
_cell.angle_gamma   90.00
#
_symmetry.space_group_name_H-M   'P 1'
#
loop_
_entity.id
_entity.type
_entity.pdbx_description
1 polymer ?
#
loop_
_entity_poly.entity_id
_entity_poly.type
_entity_poly.pdbx_seq_one_letter_code
_entity_poly.pdbx_strand_id
1 'polypeptide(L)'
;LTALAFLVLGSLAMAFAGVLAGVWSNKFDEVAAITNFIIQPLAFLSGTFYSVERLPAPFDSIATMNPFFYAIDGFRYGLIGMADRPIATGLIGLSVMNVVLCWLCYRVLKSGWRLKS
;
A
#
# COMPACT_ATOMS: atom_id res chain seq x y z
N LEU A 1 -18.14 -7.80 5.31
CA LEU A 1 -17.01 -8.06 6.24
C LEU A 1 -15.65 -7.96 5.55
N THR A 2 -15.47 -8.62 4.40
CA THR A 2 -14.23 -8.55 3.60
C THR A 2 -13.83 -7.13 3.23
N ALA A 3 -14.76 -6.30 2.73
CA ALA A 3 -14.48 -4.89 2.42
C ALA A 3 -13.85 -4.12 3.61
N LEU A 4 -14.43 -4.26 4.81
CA LEU A 4 -13.91 -3.61 6.01
C LEU A 4 -12.51 -4.10 6.36
N ALA A 5 -12.24 -5.39 6.22
CA ALA A 5 -10.91 -5.94 6.48
C ALA A 5 -9.86 -5.34 5.54
N PHE A 6 -10.14 -5.29 4.23
CA PHE A 6 -9.23 -4.69 3.25
C PHE A 6 -9.08 -3.18 3.42
N LEU A 7 -10.15 -2.47 3.81
CA LEU A 7 -10.10 -1.04 4.11
C LEU A 7 -9.19 -0.76 5.31
N VAL A 8 -9.32 -1.53 6.39
CA VAL A 8 -8.48 -1.41 7.60
C VAL A 8 -7.02 -1.75 7.28
N LEU A 9 -6.77 -2.84 6.56
CA LEU A 9 -5.40 -3.22 6.17
C LEU A 9 -4.76 -2.20 5.22
N GLY A 10 -5.53 -1.65 4.29
CA GLY A 10 -5.07 -0.61 3.36
C GLY A 10 -4.76 0.70 4.08
N SER A 11 -5.63 1.14 5.00
CA SER A 11 -5.42 2.36 5.77
C SER A 11 -4.24 2.25 6.73
N LEU A 12 -4.04 1.09 7.37
CA LEU A 12 -2.85 0.81 8.19
C LEU A 12 -1.56 0.89 7.36
N ALA A 13 -1.56 0.32 6.15
CA ALA A 13 -0.39 0.38 5.27
C ALA A 13 -0.04 1.85 4.91
N MET A 14 -1.06 2.67 4.59
CA MET A 14 -0.85 4.11 4.36
C MET A 14 -0.33 4.84 5.60
N ALA A 15 -0.90 4.54 6.77
CA ALA A 15 -0.48 5.17 8.01
C ALA A 15 1.00 4.86 8.32
N PHE A 16 1.43 3.60 8.20
CA PHE A 16 2.83 3.25 8.42
C PHE A 16 3.76 3.83 7.36
N ALA A 17 3.37 3.81 6.08
CA ALA A 17 4.14 4.44 5.02
C ALA A 17 4.31 5.95 5.27
N GLY A 18 3.24 6.63 5.70
CA GLY A 18 3.26 8.04 6.06
C GLY A 18 4.16 8.34 7.25
N VAL A 19 4.17 7.49 8.29
CA VAL A 19 5.09 7.61 9.43
C VAL A 19 6.54 7.48 8.97
N LEU A 20 6.87 6.49 8.15
CA LEU A 20 8.22 6.29 7.64
C LEU A 20 8.67 7.46 6.75
N ALA A 21 7.81 7.92 5.84
CA ALA A 21 8.08 9.07 4.98
C ALA A 21 8.26 10.36 5.80
N GLY A 22 7.45 10.55 6.85
CA GLY A 22 7.54 11.69 7.75
C GLY A 22 8.84 11.72 8.55
N VAL A 23 9.27 10.58 9.12
CA VAL A 23 10.55 10.50 9.85
C VAL A 23 11.75 10.64 8.91
N TRP A 24 11.63 10.16 7.67
CA TRP A 24 12.69 10.29 6.67
C TRP A 24 12.80 11.70 6.08
N SER A 25 11.74 12.51 6.10
CA SER A 25 11.76 13.81 5.44
C SER A 25 12.24 14.91 6.39
N ASN A 26 13.20 15.71 5.94
CA ASN A 26 13.68 16.89 6.65
C ASN A 26 12.85 18.14 6.33
N LYS A 27 12.18 18.15 5.17
CA LYS A 27 11.35 19.25 4.67
C LYS A 27 10.01 18.73 4.20
N PHE A 28 8.99 19.58 4.26
CA PHE A 28 7.67 19.27 3.72
C PHE A 28 7.70 18.92 2.22
N ASP A 29 8.61 19.52 1.46
CA ASP A 29 8.78 19.24 0.03
C ASP A 29 9.18 17.78 -0.25
N GLU A 30 9.93 17.15 0.66
CA GLU A 30 10.36 15.74 0.51
C GLU A 30 9.19 14.77 0.74
N VAL A 31 8.31 15.06 1.71
CA VAL A 31 7.07 14.30 1.94
C VAL A 31 6.13 14.43 0.73
N ALA A 32 5.99 15.64 0.21
CA ALA A 32 5.18 15.91 -0.98
C ALA A 32 5.75 15.18 -2.21
N ALA A 33 7.07 15.17 -2.39
CA ALA A 33 7.72 14.43 -3.46
C ALA A 33 7.45 12.91 -3.36
N ILE A 34 7.60 12.29 -2.18
CA ILE A 34 7.28 10.87 -1.99
C ILE A 34 5.83 10.57 -2.36
N THR A 35 4.91 11.44 -1.96
CA THR A 35 3.49 11.26 -2.25
C THR A 35 3.21 11.33 -3.75
N ASN A 36 3.73 12.36 -4.42
CA ASN A 36 3.43 12.62 -5.83
C ASN A 36 4.19 11.70 -6.80
N PHE A 37 5.42 11.29 -6.46
CA PHE A 37 6.27 10.49 -7.35
C PHE A 37 6.24 8.99 -7.03
N ILE A 38 5.78 8.57 -5.85
CA ILE A 38 5.76 7.16 -5.46
C ILE A 38 4.32 6.71 -5.19
N ILE A 39 3.64 7.32 -4.21
CA ILE A 39 2.31 6.86 -3.78
C ILE A 39 1.29 7.03 -4.90
N GLN A 40 1.26 8.19 -5.55
CA GLN A 40 0.30 8.48 -6.60
C GLN A 40 0.45 7.56 -7.82
N PRO A 41 1.65 7.35 -8.40
CA PRO A 41 1.83 6.37 -9.48
C PRO A 41 1.47 4.94 -9.07
N LEU A 42 1.82 4.51 -7.85
CA LEU A 42 1.42 3.19 -7.33
C LEU A 42 -0.11 3.08 -7.17
N ALA A 43 -0.77 4.16 -6.76
CA ALA A 43 -2.23 4.21 -6.67
C ALA A 43 -2.87 4.16 -8.07
N PHE A 44 -2.29 4.77 -9.10
CA PHE A 44 -2.77 4.59 -10.47
C PHE A 44 -2.52 3.17 -10.99
N LEU A 45 -1.39 2.55 -10.61
CA LEU A 45 -1.05 1.18 -11.02
C LEU A 45 -1.90 0.09 -10.33
N SER A 46 -2.72 0.46 -9.36
CA SER A 46 -3.46 -0.46 -8.48
C SER A 46 -4.75 -1.05 -9.08
N GLY A 47 -5.01 -0.87 -10.38
CA GLY A 47 -6.21 -1.42 -11.02
C GLY A 47 -7.53 -0.75 -10.59
N THR A 48 -7.45 0.44 -10.00
CA THR A 48 -8.62 1.28 -9.66
C THR A 48 -9.43 1.67 -10.90
N PHE A 49 -8.74 2.03 -11.98
CA PHE A 49 -9.34 2.56 -13.20
C PHE A 49 -9.45 1.52 -14.33
N TYR A 50 -8.77 0.38 -14.20
CA TYR A 50 -8.69 -0.67 -15.22
C TYR A 50 -8.52 -2.03 -14.56
N SER A 51 -9.03 -3.10 -15.20
CA SER A 51 -8.72 -4.45 -14.76
C SER A 51 -7.29 -4.80 -15.16
N VAL A 52 -6.53 -5.33 -14.20
CA VAL A 52 -5.09 -5.60 -14.36
C VAL A 52 -4.81 -6.73 -15.35
N GLU A 53 -5.77 -7.64 -15.55
CA GLU A 53 -5.68 -8.73 -16.54
C GLU A 53 -5.53 -8.25 -17.99
N ARG A 54 -5.88 -6.99 -18.28
CA ARG A 54 -5.80 -6.41 -19.63
C ARG A 54 -4.45 -5.77 -19.95
N LEU A 55 -3.52 -5.73 -19.00
CA LEU A 55 -2.21 -5.12 -19.20
C LEU A 55 -1.25 -6.08 -19.90
N PRO A 56 -0.60 -5.66 -21.00
CA PRO A 56 0.46 -6.46 -21.60
C PRO A 56 1.64 -6.61 -20.62
N ALA A 57 2.32 -7.75 -20.66
CA ALA A 57 3.59 -7.93 -19.95
C ALA A 57 4.59 -6.84 -20.43
N PRO A 58 5.28 -6.13 -19.51
CA PRO A 58 5.53 -6.46 -18.11
C PRO A 58 4.60 -5.81 -17.07
N PHE A 59 3.62 -4.99 -17.48
CA PHE A 59 2.85 -4.16 -16.55
C PHE A 59 1.93 -4.95 -15.61
N ASP A 60 1.40 -6.11 -16.03
CA ASP A 60 0.66 -7.03 -15.15
C ASP A 60 1.54 -7.54 -13.99
N SER A 61 2.79 -7.90 -14.26
CA SER A 61 3.74 -8.37 -13.25
C SER A 61 4.10 -7.27 -12.25
N ILE A 62 4.23 -6.02 -12.71
CA ILE A 62 4.52 -4.88 -11.83
C ILE A 62 3.29 -4.54 -10.97
N ALA A 63 2.09 -4.55 -11.56
CA ALA A 63 0.85 -4.29 -10.84
C ALA A 63 0.56 -5.37 -9.77
N THR A 64 0.86 -6.63 -10.06
CA THR A 64 0.70 -7.73 -9.09
C THR A 64 1.74 -7.74 -7.97
N MET A 65 2.89 -7.08 -8.13
CA MET A 65 3.83 -6.81 -7.02
C MET A 65 3.39 -5.64 -6.15
N ASN A 66 2.44 -4.82 -6.63
CA ASN A 66 2.00 -3.64 -5.91
C ASN A 66 1.03 -4.02 -4.77
N PRO A 67 1.34 -3.73 -3.50
CA PRO A 67 0.46 -4.02 -2.39
C PRO A 67 -0.83 -3.18 -2.40
N PHE A 68 -0.81 -1.99 -3.01
CA PHE A 68 -2.01 -1.15 -3.16
C PHE A 68 -3.06 -1.82 -4.06
N PHE A 69 -2.64 -2.60 -5.05
CA PHE A 69 -3.53 -3.36 -5.93
C PHE A 69 -4.40 -4.31 -5.10
N TYR A 70 -3.79 -5.11 -4.23
CA TYR A 70 -4.53 -6.06 -3.39
C TYR A 70 -5.49 -5.39 -2.41
N ALA A 71 -5.16 -4.19 -1.90
CA ALA A 71 -6.04 -3.46 -0.99
C ALA A 71 -7.32 -3.03 -1.70
N ILE A 72 -7.19 -2.54 -2.93
CA ILE A 72 -8.31 -2.02 -3.72
C ILE A 72 -9.11 -3.16 -4.35
N ASP A 73 -8.46 -4.18 -4.90
CA ASP A 73 -9.15 -5.34 -5.48
C ASP A 73 -9.95 -6.10 -4.41
N GLY A 74 -9.38 -6.31 -3.21
CA GLY A 74 -10.08 -6.92 -2.09
C GLY A 74 -11.21 -6.06 -1.51
N PHE A 75 -11.04 -4.73 -1.49
CA PHE A 75 -12.11 -3.80 -1.11
C PHE A 75 -13.26 -3.84 -2.13
N ARG A 76 -12.94 -3.78 -3.43
CA ARG A 76 -13.89 -3.88 -4.53
C ARG A 76 -14.64 -5.21 -4.48
N TYR A 77 -13.95 -6.32 -4.27
CA TYR A 77 -14.57 -7.63 -4.05
C TYR A 77 -15.60 -7.60 -2.91
N GLY A 78 -15.28 -6.94 -1.80
CA GLY A 78 -16.19 -6.82 -0.67
C GLY A 78 -17.43 -5.94 -0.93
N LEU A 79 -17.45 -5.15 -2.01
CA LEU A 79 -18.59 -4.33 -2.42
C LEU A 79 -19.41 -4.98 -3.54
N ILE A 80 -18.76 -5.44 -4.61
CA ILE A 80 -19.41 -5.92 -5.84
C ILE A 80 -19.29 -7.43 -6.08
N GLY A 81 -18.53 -8.15 -5.25
CA GLY A 81 -18.36 -9.61 -5.35
C GLY A 81 -17.44 -10.09 -6.47
N MET A 82 -16.78 -9.19 -7.20
CA MET A 82 -15.81 -9.53 -8.25
C MET A 82 -14.39 -9.17 -7.81
N ALA A 83 -13.44 -10.08 -8.02
CA ALA A 83 -12.01 -9.89 -7.77
C ALA A 83 -11.22 -10.28 -9.03
N ASP A 84 -10.20 -9.50 -9.39
CA ASP A 84 -9.29 -9.84 -10.48
C ASP A 84 -8.28 -10.92 -10.04
N ARG A 85 -8.01 -11.06 -8.72
CA ARG A 85 -7.06 -12.06 -8.18
C ARG A 85 -7.63 -12.79 -6.95
N PRO A 86 -7.04 -13.95 -6.55
CA PRO A 86 -7.48 -14.68 -5.37
C PRO A 86 -7.44 -13.80 -4.11
N ILE A 87 -8.57 -13.68 -3.42
CA ILE A 87 -8.70 -12.80 -2.24
C ILE A 87 -7.76 -13.24 -1.11
N ALA A 88 -7.52 -14.55 -0.98
CA ALA A 88 -6.60 -15.11 0.00
C ALA A 88 -5.17 -14.59 -0.17
N THR A 89 -4.68 -14.45 -1.41
CA THR A 89 -3.32 -13.92 -1.66
C THR A 89 -3.26 -12.44 -1.30
N GLY A 90 -4.31 -11.68 -1.60
CA GLY A 90 -4.38 -10.27 -1.21
C GLY A 90 -4.41 -10.06 0.31
N LEU A 91 -5.21 -10.86 1.02
CA LEU A 91 -5.35 -10.76 2.47
C LEU A 91 -4.04 -11.13 3.20
N ILE A 92 -3.40 -12.24 2.80
CA ILE A 92 -2.12 -12.67 3.36
C ILE A 92 -1.03 -11.67 3.02
N GLY A 93 -0.93 -11.25 1.75
CA GLY A 93 0.08 -10.30 1.29
C GLY A 93 0.01 -8.96 2.02
N LEU A 94 -1.18 -8.37 2.15
CA LEU A 94 -1.36 -7.12 2.88
C LEU A 94 -1.08 -7.25 4.37
N SER A 95 -1.47 -8.37 4.98
CA SER A 95 -1.22 -8.61 6.41
C SER A 95 0.26 -8.73 6.69
N VAL A 96 0.99 -9.52 5.88
CA VAL A 96 2.45 -9.65 5.97
C VAL A 96 3.13 -8.30 5.77
N MET A 97 2.71 -7.52 4.76
CA MET A 97 3.28 -6.20 4.54
C MET A 97 3.03 -5.26 5.72
N ASN A 98 1.83 -5.24 6.28
CA ASN A 98 1.53 -4.42 7.45
C ASN A 98 2.39 -4.80 8.67
N VAL A 99 2.65 -6.09 8.88
CA VAL A 99 3.56 -6.54 9.94
C VAL A 99 4.99 -6.05 9.70
N VAL A 100 5.48 -6.14 8.46
CA VAL A 100 6.81 -5.64 8.08
C VAL A 100 6.90 -4.13 8.27
N LEU A 101 5.91 -3.37 7.80
CA LEU A 101 5.87 -1.91 7.95
C LEU A 101 5.78 -1.50 9.42
N CYS A 102 4.96 -2.17 10.22
CA CYS A 102 4.86 -1.94 11.65
C CYS A 102 6.20 -2.19 12.35
N TRP A 103 6.88 -3.29 12.01
CA TRP A 103 8.21 -3.59 12.54
C TRP A 103 9.26 -2.54 12.14
N LEU A 104 9.25 -2.07 10.88
CA LEU A 104 10.11 -1.00 10.40
C LEU A 104 9.83 0.31 11.13
N CYS A 105 8.56 0.72 11.24
CA CYS A 105 8.14 1.89 12.02
C CYS A 105 8.66 1.81 13.45
N TYR A 106 8.44 0.68 14.12
CA TYR A 106 8.92 0.47 15.49
C TYR A 106 10.44 0.59 15.59
N ARG A 107 11.20 0.03 14.63
CA ARG A 107 12.66 0.15 14.62
C ARG A 107 13.14 1.58 14.40
N VAL A 108 12.54 2.30 13.47
CA VAL A 108 12.87 3.69 13.18
C VAL A 108 12.57 4.55 14.41
N LEU A 109 11.39 4.39 15.01
CA LEU A 109 10.99 5.08 16.24
C LEU A 109 11.92 4.75 17.42
N LYS A 110 12.25 3.47 17.63
CA LYS A 110 13.16 3.04 18.71
C LYS A 110 14.59 3.53 18.53
N SER A 111 15.08 3.63 17.29
CA SER A 111 16.43 4.10 17.00
C SER A 111 16.64 5.57 17.38
N GLY A 112 15.56 6.34 17.58
CA GLY A 112 15.62 7.78 17.82
C GLY A 112 16.19 8.57 16.64
N TRP A 113 16.39 7.93 15.49
CA TRP A 113 16.97 8.53 14.31
C TRP A 113 16.04 9.64 13.81
N ARG A 114 16.53 10.89 13.82
CA ARG A 114 15.81 12.12 13.49
C ARG A 114 14.62 12.52 14.39
N LEU A 115 14.37 11.80 15.48
CA LEU A 115 13.30 12.15 16.45
C LEU A 115 13.75 13.13 17.54
N LYS A 116 15.05 13.41 17.62
CA LYS A 116 15.62 14.36 18.56
C LYS A 116 16.03 15.62 17.80
N SER A 117 15.24 16.68 17.97
CA SER A 117 15.71 18.06 17.86
C SER A 117 16.63 18.39 19.03
#